data_AF-A0A1Y1M5A9-F1
#
_entry.id   AF-A0A1Y1M5A9-F1
#
_cell.length_a   1.000
_cell.length_b   1.000
_cell.length_c   1.000
_cell.angle_alpha   90.00
_cell.angle_beta   90.00
_cell.angle_gamma   90.00
#
_symmetry.space_group_name_H-M   'P 1'
#
loop_
_entity.id
_entity.type
_entity.pdbx_description
1 polymer ?
#
loop_
_entity_poly.entity_id
_entity_poly.type
_entity_poly.pdbx_seq_one_letter_code
_entity_poly.pdbx_strand_id
1 'polypeptide(L)'
;MFGDLLENSTTEGVFSALVNKVRDWSLQTNNGGNEIDVSHGVGSAVAVEGAFKRYGRVQVLHDLSMDVPKGSIYGLLGASGCGKTTLLGCIVGIKRLDSGNVYVFGERAGGRNESRIGYMPQATGLYGEFTVTETLRFFGRVIGMDEAKIDERSRYLVDLLALPPHEGSVANLSGGQQRRVSLAVALLHEPELLILDEPTVGVDCTLRELIWEHFKSLTGNGGVTIIITTHYIEEARQANRVGIMRGGCLMAESAPAVLMKRHQAETLERVFLALSVEQNQAKRTVGIAARADRPKATGRWPIERGHMKALVWKNALWLRKNLTVLAVVTLLPVVMVSVFCLAIGHSPFDLTVAVVNQEVGFRNCNSTLVCGSEEASCAFLGYLEERGLVMRYFESEGDAIASVMKGETYASIVIRRNYSRGLHVRAYDWQGLSVSELAGSSIDVFRDLSSMPLELSHQRISLSFQINT
;
A
#
# COMPACT_ATOMS: atom_id res chain seq x y z
N MET A 1 -20.05 -11.62 -3.98
CA MET A 1 -19.59 -10.86 -2.81
C MET A 1 -18.06 -10.66 -2.75
N PHE A 2 -17.25 -11.26 -3.65
CA PHE A 2 -15.80 -11.02 -3.78
C PHE A 2 -15.40 -10.30 -5.08
N GLY A 3 -16.37 -9.93 -5.94
CA GLY A 3 -16.12 -9.27 -7.24
C GLY A 3 -15.93 -7.75 -7.13
N ASP A 4 -16.55 -7.11 -6.14
CA ASP A 4 -16.57 -5.65 -6.00
C ASP A 4 -15.26 -5.07 -5.40
N LEU A 5 -14.38 -5.93 -4.88
CA LEU A 5 -13.08 -5.53 -4.31
C LEU A 5 -11.99 -5.29 -5.37
N LEU A 6 -12.15 -5.81 -6.59
CA LEU A 6 -11.16 -5.63 -7.65
C LEU A 6 -11.38 -4.35 -8.47
N GLU A 7 -12.61 -3.81 -8.51
CA GLU A 7 -12.90 -2.57 -9.22
C GLU A 7 -12.39 -1.33 -8.45
N ASN A 8 -12.43 -1.35 -7.12
CA ASN A 8 -11.85 -0.30 -6.26
C ASN A 8 -10.32 -0.18 -6.36
N SER A 9 -9.61 -1.23 -6.80
CA SER A 9 -8.14 -1.20 -6.92
C SER A 9 -7.63 -0.36 -8.08
N THR A 10 -8.46 -0.12 -9.10
CA THR A 10 -8.07 0.64 -10.30
C THR A 10 -8.27 2.15 -10.13
N THR A 11 -9.25 2.57 -9.34
CA THR A 11 -9.57 3.98 -9.02
C THR A 11 -8.65 4.54 -7.95
N GLU A 12 -8.31 3.74 -6.91
CA GLU A 12 -7.23 4.05 -5.97
C GLU A 12 -5.91 4.29 -6.71
N GLY A 13 -5.64 3.51 -7.77
CA GLY A 13 -4.43 3.62 -8.58
C GLY A 13 -4.30 4.92 -9.38
N VAL A 14 -5.39 5.55 -9.83
CA VAL A 14 -5.35 6.77 -10.66
C VAL A 14 -5.07 8.01 -9.81
N PHE A 15 -5.73 8.13 -8.65
CA PHE A 15 -5.53 9.25 -7.73
C PHE A 15 -4.24 9.09 -6.93
N SER A 16 -3.91 7.86 -6.50
CA SER A 16 -2.60 7.50 -5.96
C SER A 16 -1.49 7.71 -6.98
N ALA A 17 -1.71 7.45 -8.28
CA ALA A 17 -0.72 7.76 -9.32
C ALA A 17 -0.51 9.27 -9.48
N LEU A 18 -1.56 10.08 -9.42
CA LEU A 18 -1.45 11.56 -9.41
C LEU A 18 -0.69 12.05 -8.17
N VAL A 19 -1.07 11.56 -6.99
CA VAL A 19 -0.44 11.90 -5.70
C VAL A 19 1.01 11.41 -5.59
N ASN A 20 1.32 10.22 -6.14
CA ASN A 20 2.68 9.68 -6.16
C ASN A 20 3.55 10.36 -7.22
N LYS A 21 2.97 10.99 -8.24
CA LYS A 21 3.70 11.63 -9.35
C LYS A 21 3.97 13.13 -9.11
N VAL A 22 3.10 13.79 -8.33
CA VAL A 22 3.37 15.08 -7.66
C VAL A 22 4.67 15.04 -6.82
N ARG A 23 5.13 13.85 -6.39
CA ARG A 23 6.35 13.67 -5.57
C ARG A 23 7.67 13.67 -6.35
N ASP A 24 7.71 13.43 -7.66
CA ASP A 24 8.99 13.18 -8.35
C ASP A 24 9.86 14.44 -8.58
N TRP A 25 9.42 15.60 -8.08
CA TRP A 25 9.78 16.87 -8.70
C TRP A 25 10.32 17.96 -7.77
N SER A 26 10.26 17.79 -6.45
CA SER A 26 10.95 18.68 -5.48
C SER A 26 12.45 18.35 -5.30
N LEU A 27 12.98 17.33 -6.00
CA LEU A 27 14.37 16.86 -5.83
C LEU A 27 15.25 16.90 -7.10
N GLN A 28 14.79 17.50 -8.20
CA GLN A 28 15.65 17.75 -9.39
C GLN A 28 15.93 19.24 -9.60
N THR A 29 16.41 19.91 -8.55
CA THR A 29 17.13 21.19 -8.66
C THR A 29 18.63 20.93 -8.74
N ASN A 30 19.09 20.45 -9.89
CA ASN A 30 20.42 20.71 -10.48
C ASN A 30 20.75 19.61 -11.50
N ASN A 31 20.46 19.90 -12.77
CA ASN A 31 21.45 19.71 -13.82
C ASN A 31 20.95 20.43 -15.08
N GLY A 32 21.73 21.41 -15.52
CA GLY A 32 21.52 22.08 -16.79
C GLY A 32 21.68 21.08 -17.93
N GLY A 33 20.69 21.07 -18.83
CA GLY A 33 20.69 20.28 -20.04
C GLY A 33 19.77 20.93 -21.06
N ASN A 34 20.40 21.58 -22.05
CA ASN A 34 19.86 22.28 -23.22
C ASN A 34 18.35 22.16 -23.47
N GLU A 35 17.70 23.30 -23.27
CA GLU A 35 16.33 23.62 -23.67
C GLU A 35 16.28 23.72 -25.20
N ILE A 36 15.63 22.76 -25.84
CA ILE A 36 15.22 22.89 -27.25
C ILE A 36 13.90 23.66 -27.21
N ASP A 37 13.99 24.95 -27.48
CA ASP A 37 12.88 25.89 -27.59
C ASP A 37 12.04 25.53 -28.84
N VAL A 38 11.02 24.70 -28.64
CA VAL A 38 10.00 24.45 -29.66
C VAL A 38 8.87 25.42 -29.39
N SER A 39 8.84 26.49 -30.19
CA SER A 39 7.84 27.56 -30.18
C SER A 39 6.44 27.04 -30.56
N HIS A 40 5.79 26.30 -29.67
CA HIS A 40 4.37 25.95 -29.79
C HIS A 40 3.52 27.08 -29.19
N GLY A 41 2.76 27.75 -30.06
CA GLY A 41 1.64 28.65 -29.75
C GLY A 41 1.69 29.41 -28.42
N VAL A 42 2.19 30.64 -28.44
CA VAL A 42 2.36 31.56 -27.28
C VAL A 42 1.06 31.83 -26.49
N GLY A 43 -0.11 31.33 -26.93
CA GLY A 43 -1.42 31.50 -26.29
C GLY A 43 -2.15 30.25 -25.80
N SER A 44 -1.63 29.03 -26.01
CA SER A 44 -2.36 27.78 -25.68
C SER A 44 -2.00 27.24 -24.29
N ALA A 45 -3.01 26.82 -23.54
CA ALA A 45 -2.85 26.15 -22.24
C ALA A 45 -2.64 24.64 -22.43
N VAL A 46 -3.37 24.02 -23.35
CA VAL A 46 -3.20 22.61 -23.70
C VAL A 46 -3.21 22.46 -25.21
N ALA A 47 -2.20 21.78 -25.74
CA ALA A 47 -2.12 21.41 -27.15
C ALA A 47 -1.92 19.89 -27.26
N VAL A 48 -2.77 19.23 -28.03
CA VAL A 48 -2.70 17.81 -28.34
C VAL A 48 -2.45 17.68 -29.83
N GLU A 49 -1.42 16.92 -30.21
CA GLU A 49 -1.01 16.74 -31.59
C GLU A 49 -1.00 15.25 -31.95
N GLY A 50 -1.90 14.87 -32.85
CA GLY A 50 -1.96 13.52 -33.43
C GLY A 50 -2.11 12.39 -32.39
N ALA A 51 -2.93 12.61 -31.36
CA ALA A 51 -3.05 11.67 -30.24
C ALA A 51 -3.66 10.33 -30.66
N PHE A 52 -2.91 9.27 -30.39
CA PHE A 52 -3.30 7.89 -30.64
C PHE A 52 -3.21 7.06 -29.36
N LYS A 53 -4.27 6.31 -29.05
CA LYS A 53 -4.29 5.41 -27.88
C LYS A 53 -5.12 4.17 -28.15
N ARG A 54 -4.60 3.01 -27.72
CA ARG A 54 -5.21 1.68 -27.83
C ARG A 54 -5.04 0.88 -26.54
N TYR A 55 -6.10 0.21 -26.13
CA TYR A 55 -6.06 -0.81 -25.06
C TYR A 55 -6.29 -2.19 -25.68
N GLY A 56 -5.26 -3.04 -25.62
CA GLY A 56 -5.30 -4.35 -26.27
C GLY A 56 -5.60 -4.23 -27.77
N ARG A 57 -6.79 -4.68 -28.19
CA ARG A 57 -7.27 -4.61 -29.58
C ARG A 57 -8.14 -3.39 -29.87
N VAL A 58 -8.64 -2.69 -28.85
CA VAL A 58 -9.59 -1.58 -29.01
C VAL A 58 -8.83 -0.27 -29.08
N GLN A 59 -8.92 0.41 -30.22
CA GLN A 59 -8.43 1.78 -30.36
C GLN A 59 -9.44 2.74 -29.75
N VAL A 60 -8.96 3.65 -28.90
CA VAL A 60 -9.79 4.61 -28.16
C VAL A 60 -9.60 6.03 -28.68
N LEU A 61 -8.39 6.40 -29.12
CA LEU A 61 -8.12 7.71 -29.75
C LEU A 61 -7.53 7.50 -31.15
N HIS A 62 -8.03 8.26 -32.12
CA HIS A 62 -7.68 8.19 -33.53
C HIS A 62 -7.21 9.56 -34.02
N ASP A 63 -5.89 9.75 -34.10
CA ASP A 63 -5.22 10.94 -34.65
C ASP A 63 -5.87 12.26 -34.19
N LEU A 64 -6.08 12.38 -32.88
CA LEU A 64 -6.82 13.49 -32.32
C LEU A 64 -5.88 14.67 -32.08
N SER A 65 -6.17 15.80 -32.70
CA SER A 65 -5.53 17.08 -32.37
C SER A 65 -6.53 18.02 -31.73
N MET A 66 -6.11 18.78 -30.72
CA MET A 66 -6.97 19.65 -29.91
C MET A 66 -6.15 20.83 -29.39
N ASP A 67 -6.74 22.02 -29.36
CA ASP A 67 -6.09 23.26 -28.93
C ASP A 67 -6.97 24.06 -27.97
N VAL A 68 -6.51 24.19 -26.73
CA VAL A 68 -7.20 24.89 -25.65
C VAL A 68 -6.48 26.22 -25.37
N PRO A 69 -7.12 27.36 -25.65
CA PRO A 69 -6.57 28.68 -25.32
C PRO A 69 -6.47 28.89 -23.81
N LYS A 70 -5.44 29.62 -23.36
CA LYS A 70 -5.31 30.06 -21.96
C LYS A 70 -6.50 30.94 -21.55
N GLY A 71 -6.92 30.82 -20.29
CA GLY A 71 -7.99 31.64 -19.73
C GLY A 71 -9.33 31.45 -20.44
N SER A 72 -9.64 30.22 -20.83
CA SER A 72 -10.90 29.88 -21.49
C SER A 72 -11.52 28.62 -20.90
N ILE A 73 -12.85 28.52 -20.98
CA ILE A 73 -13.59 27.29 -20.70
C ILE A 73 -13.73 26.51 -22.01
N TYR A 74 -13.19 25.29 -22.01
CA TYR A 74 -13.28 24.34 -23.11
C TYR A 74 -14.22 23.19 -22.75
N GLY A 75 -15.33 23.08 -23.48
CA GLY A 75 -16.30 21.99 -23.33
C GLY A 75 -15.97 20.83 -24.26
N LEU A 76 -15.56 19.69 -23.72
CA LEU A 76 -15.39 18.44 -24.49
C LEU A 76 -16.69 17.64 -24.47
N LEU A 77 -17.48 17.81 -25.51
CA LEU A 77 -18.78 17.15 -25.71
C LEU A 77 -18.60 15.84 -26.46
N GLY A 78 -19.21 14.76 -25.99
CA GLY A 78 -19.19 13.50 -26.73
C GLY A 78 -19.97 12.38 -26.05
N ALA A 79 -20.31 11.34 -26.82
CA ALA A 79 -21.02 10.17 -26.32
C ALA A 79 -20.21 9.40 -25.26
N SER A 80 -20.88 8.60 -24.44
CA SER A 80 -20.22 7.69 -23.50
C SER A 80 -19.30 6.72 -24.25
N GLY A 81 -18.10 6.49 -23.72
CA GLY A 81 -17.11 5.59 -24.32
C GLY A 81 -16.37 6.14 -25.54
N CYS A 82 -16.55 7.40 -25.93
CA CYS A 82 -15.81 7.95 -27.08
C CYS A 82 -14.32 8.26 -26.82
N GLY A 83 -13.86 8.18 -25.55
CA GLY A 83 -12.46 8.35 -25.18
C GLY A 83 -12.14 9.61 -24.36
N LYS A 84 -13.13 10.44 -23.99
CA LYS A 84 -12.97 11.69 -23.22
C LYS A 84 -12.08 11.53 -21.98
N THR A 85 -12.47 10.64 -21.06
CA THR A 85 -11.70 10.34 -19.83
C THR A 85 -10.29 9.82 -20.12
N THR A 86 -10.09 9.10 -21.23
CA THR A 86 -8.75 8.66 -21.65
C THR A 86 -7.91 9.84 -22.13
N LEU A 87 -8.49 10.76 -22.92
CA LEU A 87 -7.83 11.98 -23.36
C LEU A 87 -7.45 12.86 -22.17
N LEU A 88 -8.38 13.12 -21.24
CA LEU A 88 -8.11 13.88 -20.02
C LEU A 88 -6.98 13.26 -19.20
N GLY A 89 -7.01 11.93 -19.00
CA GLY A 89 -5.92 11.23 -18.30
C GLY A 89 -4.57 11.35 -19.00
N CYS A 90 -4.53 11.54 -20.33
CA CYS A 90 -3.30 11.80 -21.07
C CYS A 90 -2.84 13.26 -20.91
N ILE A 91 -3.75 14.22 -20.89
CA ILE A 91 -3.45 15.65 -20.65
C ILE A 91 -2.86 15.85 -19.25
N VAL A 92 -3.46 15.23 -18.23
CA VAL A 92 -2.94 15.27 -16.85
C VAL A 92 -1.60 14.52 -16.73
N GLY A 93 -1.29 13.60 -17.65
CA GLY A 93 -0.06 12.82 -17.62
C GLY A 93 -0.12 11.53 -16.78
N ILE A 94 -1.32 11.12 -16.34
CA ILE A 94 -1.55 9.83 -15.66
C ILE A 94 -1.43 8.67 -16.67
N LYS A 95 -1.88 8.91 -17.91
CA LYS A 95 -1.82 7.97 -19.02
C LYS A 95 -0.86 8.50 -20.07
N ARG A 96 -0.07 7.60 -20.67
CA ARG A 96 0.76 7.93 -21.84
C ARG A 96 0.02 7.58 -23.11
N LEU A 97 0.13 8.44 -24.12
CA LEU A 97 -0.29 8.11 -25.49
C LEU A 97 0.60 6.99 -26.06
N ASP A 98 0.09 6.27 -27.06
CA ASP A 98 0.90 5.31 -27.81
C ASP A 98 1.62 5.99 -28.99
N SER A 99 1.03 7.05 -29.55
CA SER A 99 1.65 7.97 -30.52
C SER A 99 1.04 9.37 -30.39
N GLY A 100 1.74 10.39 -30.88
CA GLY A 100 1.38 11.79 -30.72
C GLY A 100 1.99 12.44 -29.48
N ASN A 101 1.78 13.74 -29.33
CA ASN A 101 2.30 14.52 -28.20
C ASN A 101 1.18 15.29 -27.52
N VAL A 102 1.34 15.51 -26.21
CA VAL A 102 0.48 16.42 -25.44
C VAL A 102 1.38 17.41 -24.73
N TYR A 103 1.03 18.69 -24.87
CA TYR A 103 1.70 19.80 -24.23
C TYR A 103 0.72 20.52 -23.31
N VAL A 104 1.17 20.84 -22.11
CA VAL A 104 0.46 21.65 -21.11
C VAL A 104 1.37 22.82 -20.77
N PHE A 105 0.89 24.05 -20.98
CA PHE A 105 1.66 25.29 -20.82
C PHE A 105 3.03 25.27 -21.53
N GLY A 106 3.09 24.67 -22.72
CA GLY A 106 4.32 24.55 -23.53
C GLY A 106 5.22 23.37 -23.16
N GLU A 107 5.00 22.70 -22.03
CA GLU A 107 5.78 21.52 -21.63
C GLU A 107 5.06 20.22 -21.93
N ARG A 108 5.79 19.12 -22.13
CA ARG A 108 5.17 17.80 -22.32
C ARG A 108 4.34 17.38 -21.08
N ALA A 109 3.15 16.83 -21.35
CA ALA A 109 2.27 16.31 -20.30
C ALA A 109 2.96 15.23 -19.47
N GLY A 110 2.73 15.28 -18.15
CA GLY A 110 3.42 14.43 -17.18
C GLY A 110 4.84 14.85 -16.83
N GLY A 111 5.20 16.11 -17.17
CA GLY A 111 6.42 16.81 -16.77
C GLY A 111 6.21 17.73 -15.55
N ARG A 112 6.77 18.94 -15.58
CA ARG A 112 6.92 19.83 -14.40
C ARG A 112 5.62 20.53 -13.96
N ASN A 113 4.62 20.53 -14.83
CA ASN A 113 3.41 21.34 -14.68
C ASN A 113 2.30 20.71 -13.83
N GLU A 114 2.50 19.54 -13.22
CA GLU A 114 1.42 18.81 -12.51
C GLU A 114 0.84 19.58 -11.30
N SER A 115 1.64 20.37 -10.57
CA SER A 115 1.17 21.20 -9.45
C SER A 115 0.27 22.36 -9.87
N ARG A 116 0.34 22.77 -11.15
CA ARG A 116 -0.47 23.84 -11.75
C ARG A 116 -1.83 23.32 -12.25
N ILE A 117 -2.06 22.01 -12.17
CA ILE A 117 -3.25 21.35 -12.67
C ILE A 117 -4.13 20.91 -11.50
N GLY A 118 -5.42 21.25 -11.53
CA GLY A 118 -6.43 20.62 -10.70
C GLY A 118 -7.18 19.58 -11.53
N TYR A 119 -7.29 18.37 -11.03
CA TYR A 119 -7.97 17.29 -11.74
C TYR A 119 -9.09 16.68 -10.90
N MET A 120 -10.29 16.64 -11.48
CA MET A 120 -11.45 15.96 -10.93
C MET A 120 -11.79 14.75 -11.82
N PRO A 121 -11.53 13.51 -11.36
CA PRO A 121 -11.86 12.30 -12.11
C PRO A 121 -13.36 11.98 -12.13
N GLN A 122 -13.78 11.14 -13.08
CA GLN A 122 -15.16 10.67 -13.18
C GLN A 122 -15.59 9.78 -11.99
N ALA A 123 -14.69 8.97 -11.44
CA ALA A 123 -14.92 8.27 -10.18
C ALA A 123 -14.33 9.13 -9.06
N THR A 124 -15.13 9.47 -8.04
CA THR A 124 -14.79 10.50 -7.05
C THR A 124 -13.51 10.21 -6.26
N GLY A 125 -13.04 8.96 -6.19
CA GLY A 125 -11.73 8.59 -5.65
C GLY A 125 -11.49 8.99 -4.20
N LEU A 126 -12.57 9.26 -3.45
CA LEU A 126 -12.52 9.77 -2.09
C LEU A 126 -12.43 8.61 -1.07
N TYR A 127 -11.77 8.87 0.06
CA TYR A 127 -11.74 7.94 1.19
C TYR A 127 -13.07 7.99 1.95
N GLY A 128 -13.81 6.88 1.91
CA GLY A 128 -15.16 6.81 2.47
C GLY A 128 -15.21 7.07 3.97
N GLU A 129 -14.15 6.74 4.72
CA GLU A 129 -14.07 6.83 6.19
C GLU A 129 -13.77 8.25 6.71
N PHE A 130 -13.39 9.16 5.82
CA PHE A 130 -13.05 10.54 6.18
C PHE A 130 -14.29 11.43 6.15
N THR A 131 -14.31 12.48 6.98
CA THR A 131 -15.28 13.57 6.82
C THR A 131 -14.88 14.48 5.64
N VAL A 132 -15.79 15.35 5.21
CA VAL A 132 -15.51 16.34 4.15
C VAL A 132 -14.29 17.20 4.51
N THR A 133 -14.23 17.70 5.74
CA THR A 133 -13.13 18.54 6.23
C THR A 133 -11.83 17.77 6.36
N GLU A 134 -11.88 16.52 6.86
CA GLU A 134 -10.70 15.64 6.91
C GLU A 134 -10.16 15.37 5.50
N THR A 135 -11.05 15.18 4.53
CA THR A 135 -10.70 14.96 3.13
C THR A 135 -10.01 16.17 2.51
N LEU A 136 -10.57 17.38 2.69
CA LEU A 136 -9.97 18.62 2.19
C LEU A 136 -8.61 18.89 2.84
N ARG A 137 -8.49 18.70 4.16
CA ARG A 137 -7.20 18.82 4.86
C ARG A 137 -6.18 17.81 4.39
N PHE A 138 -6.59 16.55 4.21
CA PHE A 138 -5.72 15.51 3.71
C PHE A 138 -5.15 15.87 2.34
N PHE A 139 -5.99 16.26 1.38
CA PHE A 139 -5.52 16.62 0.04
C PHE A 139 -4.72 17.92 0.03
N GLY A 140 -5.09 18.92 0.83
CA GLY A 140 -4.29 20.14 0.98
C GLY A 140 -2.88 19.86 1.49
N ARG A 141 -2.73 18.96 2.47
CA ARG A 141 -1.42 18.50 2.98
C ARG A 141 -0.62 17.73 1.94
N VAL A 142 -1.28 16.90 1.15
CA VAL A 142 -0.64 16.11 0.08
C VAL A 142 -0.09 17.04 -1.01
N ILE A 143 -0.80 18.11 -1.34
CA ILE A 143 -0.36 19.12 -2.31
C ILE A 143 0.74 20.03 -1.71
N GLY A 144 0.86 20.08 -0.38
CA GLY A 144 1.87 20.89 0.31
C GLY A 144 1.40 22.32 0.63
N MET A 145 0.10 22.54 0.79
CA MET A 145 -0.46 23.84 1.18
C MET A 145 -0.27 24.12 2.67
N ASP A 146 -0.20 25.40 3.03
CA ASP A 146 -0.20 25.85 4.43
C ASP A 146 -1.54 25.56 5.12
N GLU A 147 -1.51 25.08 6.37
CA GLU A 147 -2.72 24.74 7.14
C GLU A 147 -3.73 25.88 7.24
N ALA A 148 -3.25 27.12 7.42
CA ALA A 148 -4.12 28.30 7.47
C ALA A 148 -4.87 28.51 6.15
N LYS A 149 -4.18 28.34 5.02
CA LYS A 149 -4.76 28.46 3.68
C LYS A 149 -5.71 27.30 3.39
N ILE A 150 -5.37 26.08 3.84
CA ILE A 150 -6.25 24.91 3.73
C ILE A 150 -7.58 25.18 4.45
N ASP A 151 -7.53 25.65 5.70
CA ASP A 151 -8.73 25.91 6.49
C ASP A 151 -9.58 27.05 5.89
N GLU A 152 -8.95 28.14 5.43
CA GLU A 152 -9.62 29.24 4.74
C GLU A 152 -10.33 28.75 3.46
N ARG A 153 -9.59 28.10 2.57
CA ARG A 153 -10.12 27.58 1.30
C ARG A 153 -11.19 26.52 1.54
N SER A 154 -11.02 25.67 2.56
CA SER A 154 -12.01 24.64 2.89
C SER A 154 -13.35 25.25 3.28
N ARG A 155 -13.36 26.31 4.11
CA ARG A 155 -14.61 27.01 4.47
C ARG A 155 -15.28 27.61 3.25
N TYR A 156 -14.51 28.33 2.42
CA TYR A 156 -15.01 28.93 1.18
C TYR A 156 -15.65 27.88 0.25
N LEU A 157 -14.99 26.75 0.03
CA LEU A 157 -15.48 25.69 -0.87
C LEU A 157 -16.67 24.92 -0.31
N VAL A 158 -16.74 24.74 1.01
CA VAL A 158 -17.90 24.13 1.69
C VAL A 158 -19.15 24.98 1.45
N ASP A 159 -19.03 26.30 1.59
CA ASP A 159 -20.13 27.24 1.37
C ASP A 159 -20.51 27.32 -0.11
N LEU A 160 -19.52 27.52 -0.99
CA LEU A 160 -19.73 27.63 -2.44
C LEU A 160 -20.43 26.39 -3.02
N LEU A 161 -20.05 25.20 -2.59
CA LEU A 161 -20.58 23.94 -3.12
C LEU A 161 -21.73 23.38 -2.28
N ALA A 162 -22.23 24.13 -1.29
CA ALA A 162 -23.29 23.72 -0.38
C ALA A 162 -23.06 22.30 0.19
N LEU A 163 -21.84 22.04 0.67
CA LEU A 163 -21.46 20.74 1.20
C LEU A 163 -22.11 20.53 2.58
N PRO A 164 -22.58 19.31 2.91
CA PRO A 164 -23.24 19.05 4.17
C PRO A 164 -22.29 19.22 5.36
N PRO A 165 -22.77 19.72 6.51
CA PRO A 165 -21.92 20.01 7.67
C PRO A 165 -21.32 18.75 8.33
N HIS A 166 -19.98 18.74 8.33
CA HIS A 166 -19.02 18.37 9.38
C HIS A 166 -19.02 17.04 10.16
N GLU A 167 -20.01 16.16 10.12
CA GLU A 167 -19.93 14.92 10.95
C GLU A 167 -20.18 13.60 10.22
N GLY A 168 -20.77 13.66 9.02
CA GLY A 168 -20.94 12.48 8.17
C GLY A 168 -19.63 12.04 7.50
N SER A 169 -19.37 10.74 7.52
CA SER A 169 -18.35 10.11 6.67
C SER A 169 -18.70 10.33 5.20
N VAL A 170 -17.69 10.49 4.32
CA VAL A 170 -17.89 10.63 2.86
C VAL A 170 -18.66 9.44 2.28
N ALA A 171 -18.52 8.24 2.87
CA ALA A 171 -19.30 7.05 2.50
C ALA A 171 -20.82 7.22 2.68
N ASN A 172 -21.26 8.07 3.60
CA ASN A 172 -22.68 8.31 3.88
C ASN A 172 -23.29 9.41 2.99
N LEU A 173 -22.47 10.06 2.17
CA LEU A 173 -22.91 11.13 1.27
C LEU A 173 -23.59 10.55 0.03
N SER A 174 -24.57 11.27 -0.52
CA SER A 174 -25.13 10.93 -1.83
C SER A 174 -24.07 11.04 -2.93
N GLY A 175 -24.25 10.34 -4.05
CA GLY A 175 -23.29 10.42 -5.17
C GLY A 175 -23.04 11.85 -5.66
N GLY A 176 -24.08 12.69 -5.70
CA GLY A 176 -23.96 14.11 -6.02
C GLY A 176 -23.22 14.93 -4.96
N GLN A 177 -23.35 14.60 -3.67
CA GLN A 177 -22.54 15.20 -2.61
C GLN A 177 -21.07 14.79 -2.72
N GLN A 178 -20.77 13.50 -2.94
CA GLN A 178 -19.40 13.03 -3.16
C GLN A 178 -18.78 13.70 -4.40
N ARG A 179 -19.57 13.92 -5.45
CA ARG A 179 -19.13 14.64 -6.65
C ARG A 179 -18.69 16.06 -6.32
N ARG A 180 -19.49 16.78 -5.53
CA ARG A 180 -19.16 18.13 -5.08
C ARG A 180 -17.93 18.17 -4.18
N VAL A 181 -17.73 17.17 -3.31
CA VAL A 181 -16.48 17.06 -2.53
C VAL A 181 -15.27 16.85 -3.44
N SER A 182 -15.38 16.00 -4.47
CA SER A 182 -14.30 15.79 -5.45
C SER A 182 -13.98 17.07 -6.24
N LEU A 183 -15.00 17.86 -6.60
CA LEU A 183 -14.82 19.19 -7.20
C LEU A 183 -14.12 20.15 -6.24
N ALA A 184 -14.49 20.16 -4.96
CA ALA A 184 -13.86 20.99 -3.93
C ALA A 184 -12.36 20.68 -3.81
N VAL A 185 -11.98 19.40 -3.84
CA VAL A 185 -10.58 18.97 -3.81
C VAL A 185 -9.80 19.50 -5.01
N ALA A 186 -10.37 19.44 -6.22
CA ALA A 186 -9.71 19.95 -7.43
C ALA A 186 -9.52 21.47 -7.44
N LEU A 187 -10.37 22.22 -6.72
CA LEU A 187 -10.34 23.68 -6.58
C LEU A 187 -9.51 24.17 -5.39
N LEU A 188 -9.05 23.27 -4.52
CA LEU A 188 -8.50 23.61 -3.21
C LEU A 188 -7.23 24.47 -3.32
N HIS A 189 -6.31 24.06 -4.19
CA HIS A 189 -4.98 24.67 -4.36
C HIS A 189 -4.90 25.78 -5.41
N GLU A 190 -6.03 26.24 -5.95
CA GLU A 190 -6.12 27.35 -6.91
C GLU A 190 -5.26 27.12 -8.18
N PRO A 191 -5.54 26.05 -8.95
CA PRO A 191 -4.75 25.71 -10.14
C PRO A 191 -4.92 26.70 -11.29
N GLU A 192 -3.90 26.79 -12.16
CA GLU A 192 -3.96 27.56 -13.41
C GLU A 192 -4.73 26.82 -14.51
N LEU A 193 -4.73 25.48 -14.47
CA LEU A 193 -5.50 24.62 -15.37
C LEU A 193 -6.38 23.67 -14.57
N LEU A 194 -7.69 23.78 -14.74
CA LEU A 194 -8.66 22.91 -14.10
C LEU A 194 -9.23 21.92 -15.13
N ILE A 195 -9.12 20.63 -14.86
CA ILE A 195 -9.63 19.56 -15.72
C ILE A 195 -10.70 18.79 -14.95
N LEU A 196 -11.93 18.89 -15.42
CA LEU A 196 -13.11 18.36 -14.75
C LEU A 196 -13.78 17.31 -15.63
N ASP A 197 -13.77 16.06 -15.18
CA ASP A 197 -14.55 15.02 -15.84
C ASP A 197 -15.98 15.09 -15.31
N GLU A 198 -16.99 15.43 -16.12
CA GLU A 198 -18.43 15.41 -15.78
C GLU A 198 -18.80 16.02 -14.39
N PRO A 199 -18.38 17.26 -14.06
CA PRO A 199 -18.42 17.80 -12.69
C PRO A 199 -19.83 18.00 -12.11
N THR A 200 -20.83 18.20 -12.95
CA THR A 200 -22.20 18.65 -12.60
C THR A 200 -23.25 17.53 -12.70
N VAL A 201 -22.81 16.30 -12.96
CA VAL A 201 -23.69 15.12 -13.04
C VAL A 201 -24.27 14.82 -11.66
N GLY A 202 -25.60 14.70 -11.58
CA GLY A 202 -26.30 14.43 -10.32
C GLY A 202 -26.38 15.64 -9.37
N VAL A 203 -26.03 16.84 -9.85
CA VAL A 203 -26.22 18.11 -9.14
C VAL A 203 -27.55 18.74 -9.55
N ASP A 204 -28.24 19.41 -8.62
CA ASP A 204 -29.48 20.13 -8.90
C ASP A 204 -29.25 21.31 -9.86
N CYS A 205 -30.32 21.77 -10.53
CA CYS A 205 -30.21 22.80 -11.55
C CYS A 205 -29.73 24.16 -11.01
N THR A 206 -30.14 24.52 -9.79
CA THR A 206 -29.78 25.81 -9.18
C THR A 206 -28.30 25.85 -8.82
N LEU A 207 -27.81 24.81 -8.16
CA LEU A 207 -26.40 24.71 -7.79
C LEU A 207 -25.50 24.53 -9.02
N ARG A 208 -25.98 23.84 -10.06
CA ARG A 208 -25.27 23.77 -11.35
C ARG A 208 -25.00 25.17 -11.90
N GLU A 209 -25.99 26.06 -11.90
CA GLU A 209 -25.81 27.43 -12.39
C GLU A 209 -24.79 28.19 -11.54
N LEU A 210 -24.87 28.10 -10.21
CA LEU A 210 -23.89 28.70 -9.29
C LEU A 210 -22.45 28.22 -9.56
N ILE A 211 -22.27 26.92 -9.81
CA ILE A 211 -20.96 26.34 -10.17
C ILE A 211 -20.46 26.92 -11.50
N TRP A 212 -21.34 27.07 -12.49
CA TRP A 212 -20.99 27.65 -13.78
C TRP A 212 -20.66 29.14 -13.71
N GLU A 213 -21.38 29.91 -12.91
CA GLU A 213 -21.04 31.32 -12.60
C GLU A 213 -19.65 31.41 -11.96
N HIS A 214 -19.32 30.50 -11.05
CA HIS A 214 -17.99 30.42 -10.46
C HIS A 214 -16.91 30.09 -11.49
N PHE A 215 -17.14 29.13 -12.40
CA PHE A 215 -16.20 28.83 -13.49
C PHE A 215 -15.95 30.02 -14.41
N LYS A 216 -17.01 30.77 -14.75
CA LYS A 216 -16.90 32.01 -15.53
C LYS A 216 -16.08 33.06 -14.78
N SER A 217 -16.28 33.21 -13.47
CA SER A 217 -15.51 34.13 -12.62
C SER A 217 -14.02 33.75 -12.55
N LEU A 218 -13.70 32.46 -12.36
CA LEU A 218 -12.31 31.98 -12.34
C LEU A 218 -11.59 32.24 -13.66
N THR A 219 -12.28 32.03 -14.77
CA THR A 219 -11.73 32.23 -16.11
C THR A 219 -11.56 33.72 -16.42
N GLY A 220 -12.58 34.54 -16.14
CA GLY A 220 -12.58 35.97 -16.47
C GLY A 220 -11.69 36.83 -15.59
N ASN A 221 -11.66 36.58 -14.28
CA ASN A 221 -10.89 37.38 -13.32
C ASN A 221 -9.53 36.76 -12.99
N GLY A 222 -9.47 35.42 -12.92
CA GLY A 222 -8.27 34.68 -12.49
C GLY A 222 -7.40 34.17 -13.63
N GLY A 223 -7.85 34.25 -14.89
CA GLY A 223 -7.13 33.72 -16.04
C GLY A 223 -7.00 32.18 -16.04
N VAL A 224 -7.77 31.49 -15.20
CA VAL A 224 -7.74 30.03 -15.07
C VAL A 224 -8.28 29.41 -16.36
N THR A 225 -7.59 28.41 -16.89
CA THR A 225 -8.10 27.61 -18.01
C THR A 225 -8.90 26.45 -17.47
N ILE A 226 -10.09 26.18 -18.02
CA ILE A 226 -10.94 25.07 -17.55
C ILE A 226 -11.28 24.14 -18.72
N ILE A 227 -11.03 22.85 -18.58
CA ILE A 227 -11.48 21.80 -19.50
C ILE A 227 -12.56 21.00 -18.80
N ILE A 228 -13.77 20.97 -19.36
CA ILE A 228 -14.92 20.26 -18.81
C ILE A 228 -15.37 19.21 -19.81
N THR A 229 -15.47 17.94 -19.40
CA THR A 229 -16.24 16.97 -20.18
C THR A 229 -17.68 16.97 -19.71
N THR A 230 -18.58 16.87 -20.67
CA THR A 230 -20.00 16.77 -20.37
C THR A 230 -20.71 16.01 -21.48
N HIS A 231 -21.80 15.32 -21.11
CA HIS A 231 -22.78 14.82 -22.06
C HIS A 231 -24.00 15.74 -22.17
N TYR A 232 -24.08 16.80 -21.36
CA TYR A 232 -25.12 17.81 -21.43
C TYR A 232 -24.74 18.91 -22.44
N ILE A 233 -25.51 19.02 -23.50
CA ILE A 233 -25.20 19.93 -24.62
C ILE A 233 -25.35 21.41 -24.21
N GLU A 234 -26.30 21.71 -23.32
CA GLU A 234 -26.47 23.05 -22.76
C GLU A 234 -25.27 23.50 -21.90
N GLU A 235 -24.56 22.58 -21.25
CA GLU A 235 -23.33 22.91 -20.53
C GLU A 235 -22.20 23.25 -21.51
N ALA A 236 -22.05 22.45 -22.57
CA ALA A 236 -21.07 22.74 -23.62
C ALA A 236 -21.36 24.09 -24.31
N ARG A 237 -22.63 24.47 -24.46
CA ARG A 237 -23.04 25.75 -25.05
C ARG A 237 -22.51 26.97 -24.28
N GLN A 238 -22.31 26.86 -22.97
CA GLN A 238 -21.78 27.95 -22.14
C GLN A 238 -20.26 28.11 -22.25
N ALA A 239 -19.55 27.13 -22.83
CA ALA A 239 -18.11 27.16 -22.99
C ALA A 239 -17.65 28.15 -24.07
N ASN A 240 -16.46 28.71 -23.92
CA ASN A 240 -15.85 29.60 -24.93
C ASN A 240 -15.53 28.83 -26.22
N ARG A 241 -15.09 27.58 -26.09
CA ARG A 241 -14.80 26.66 -27.20
C ARG A 241 -15.36 25.28 -26.88
N VAL A 242 -15.88 24.60 -27.89
CA VAL A 242 -16.38 23.22 -27.76
C VAL A 242 -15.66 22.31 -28.72
N GLY A 243 -15.17 21.21 -28.19
CA GLY A 243 -14.69 20.06 -28.95
C GLY A 243 -15.77 18.99 -28.98
N ILE A 244 -16.20 18.59 -30.18
CA ILE A 244 -17.19 17.52 -30.37
C ILE A 244 -16.45 16.22 -30.71
N MET A 245 -16.52 15.24 -29.82
CA MET A 245 -15.78 13.99 -29.93
C MET A 245 -16.70 12.78 -30.11
N ARG A 246 -16.39 11.91 -31.08
CA ARG A 246 -17.12 10.64 -31.29
C ARG A 246 -16.23 9.55 -31.85
N GLY A 247 -16.28 8.37 -31.22
CA GLY A 247 -15.52 7.19 -31.61
C GLY A 247 -14.02 7.46 -31.71
N GLY A 248 -13.45 8.17 -30.73
CA GLY A 248 -12.02 8.47 -30.63
C GLY A 248 -11.48 9.59 -31.53
N CYS A 249 -12.33 10.21 -32.36
CA CYS A 249 -11.97 11.35 -33.21
C CYS A 249 -12.60 12.65 -32.68
N LEU A 250 -11.89 13.77 -32.85
CA LEU A 250 -12.47 15.11 -32.72
C LEU A 250 -13.11 15.49 -34.07
N MET A 251 -14.43 15.63 -34.11
CA MET A 251 -15.19 15.89 -35.34
C MET A 251 -15.24 17.37 -35.68
N ALA A 252 -15.33 18.22 -34.66
CA ALA A 252 -15.34 19.66 -34.81
C ALA A 252 -14.81 20.32 -33.53
N GLU A 253 -14.15 21.47 -33.72
CA GLU A 253 -13.60 22.27 -32.63
C GLU A 253 -13.76 23.74 -33.01
N SER A 254 -14.59 24.49 -32.26
CA SER A 254 -14.75 25.94 -32.41
C SER A 254 -15.66 26.48 -31.30
N ALA A 255 -15.86 27.80 -31.24
CA ALA A 255 -16.89 28.40 -30.41
C ALA A 255 -18.30 27.88 -30.81
N PRO A 256 -19.21 27.63 -29.84
CA PRO A 256 -20.55 27.10 -30.11
C PRO A 256 -21.32 27.86 -31.19
N ALA A 257 -21.33 29.20 -31.12
CA ALA A 257 -22.03 30.05 -32.08
C ALA A 257 -21.49 29.90 -33.52
N VAL A 258 -20.18 29.68 -33.67
CA VAL A 258 -19.55 29.46 -34.98
C VAL A 258 -19.91 28.10 -35.55
N LEU A 259 -19.95 27.06 -34.71
CA LEU A 259 -20.37 25.72 -35.12
C LEU A 259 -21.83 25.72 -35.58
N MET A 260 -22.71 26.36 -34.81
CA MET A 260 -24.13 26.52 -35.14
C MET A 260 -24.32 27.24 -36.48
N LYS A 261 -23.58 28.34 -36.71
CA LYS A 261 -23.63 29.08 -37.97
C LYS A 261 -23.10 28.26 -39.17
N ARG A 262 -21.99 27.54 -38.97
CA ARG A 262 -21.35 26.72 -40.03
C ARG A 262 -22.26 25.60 -40.52
N HIS A 263 -22.95 24.93 -39.60
CA HIS A 263 -23.86 23.82 -39.92
C HIS A 263 -25.32 24.26 -40.10
N GLN A 264 -25.59 25.57 -40.19
CA GLN A 264 -26.93 26.14 -40.36
C GLN A 264 -27.95 25.58 -39.35
N ALA A 265 -27.52 25.41 -38.11
CA ALA A 265 -28.28 24.78 -37.05
C ALA A 265 -28.66 25.79 -35.96
N GLU A 266 -29.92 25.75 -35.52
CA GLU A 266 -30.44 26.61 -34.44
C GLU A 266 -29.94 26.20 -33.06
N THR A 267 -29.47 24.94 -32.91
CA THR A 267 -29.02 24.39 -31.63
C THR A 267 -27.78 23.52 -31.80
N LEU A 268 -26.98 23.37 -30.73
CA LEU A 268 -25.74 22.59 -30.75
C LEU A 268 -26.02 21.08 -30.87
N GLU A 269 -27.20 20.62 -30.45
CA GLU A 269 -27.71 19.26 -30.64
C GLU A 269 -27.81 18.91 -32.12
N ARG A 270 -28.35 19.82 -32.94
CA ARG A 270 -28.49 19.60 -34.38
C ARG A 270 -27.12 19.53 -35.07
N VAL A 271 -26.16 20.35 -34.62
CA VAL A 271 -24.77 20.26 -35.09
C VAL A 271 -24.17 18.89 -34.75
N PHE A 272 -24.33 18.45 -33.50
CA PHE A 272 -23.82 17.14 -33.06
C PHE A 272 -24.44 15.99 -33.86
N LEU A 273 -25.73 16.07 -34.15
CA LEU A 273 -26.44 15.08 -34.97
C LEU A 273 -25.94 15.08 -36.42
N ALA A 274 -25.78 16.24 -37.04
CA ALA A 274 -25.28 16.36 -38.42
C ALA A 274 -23.89 15.72 -38.57
N LEU A 275 -22.94 16.11 -37.71
CA LEU A 275 -21.60 15.54 -37.67
C LEU A 275 -21.63 14.01 -37.41
N SER A 276 -22.59 13.56 -36.61
CA SER A 276 -22.76 12.15 -36.32
C SER A 276 -23.22 11.34 -37.52
N VAL A 277 -24.11 11.89 -38.35
CA VAL A 277 -24.58 11.25 -39.59
C VAL A 277 -23.44 11.19 -40.61
N GLU A 278 -22.71 12.29 -40.79
CA GLU A 278 -21.54 12.37 -41.68
C GLU A 278 -20.48 11.32 -41.32
N GLN A 279 -20.15 11.18 -40.03
CA GLN A 279 -19.17 10.21 -39.58
C GLN A 279 -19.61 8.75 -39.82
N ASN A 280 -20.89 8.44 -39.61
CA ASN A 280 -21.43 7.09 -39.85
C ASN A 280 -21.35 6.71 -41.34
N GLN A 281 -21.51 7.69 -42.24
CA GLN A 281 -21.37 7.49 -43.68
C GLN A 281 -19.89 7.29 -44.06
N ALA A 282 -18.97 8.07 -43.49
CA ALA A 282 -17.54 7.94 -43.74
C ALA A 282 -16.93 6.62 -43.23
N LYS A 283 -17.39 6.11 -42.07
CA LYS A 283 -16.90 4.83 -41.50
C LYS A 283 -17.30 3.59 -42.32
N ARG A 284 -18.28 3.69 -43.23
CA ARG A 284 -18.60 2.60 -44.17
C ARG A 284 -17.57 2.43 -45.29
N THR A 285 -16.65 3.39 -45.47
CA THR A 285 -15.76 3.45 -46.64
C THR A 285 -14.28 3.12 -46.34
N VAL A 286 -13.84 3.11 -45.08
CA VAL A 286 -12.41 2.95 -44.74
C VAL A 286 -12.19 1.80 -43.75
N GLY A 287 -11.69 0.68 -44.27
CA GLY A 287 -11.17 -0.44 -43.51
C GLY A 287 -9.68 -0.32 -43.19
N ILE A 288 -9.37 -0.36 -41.88
CA ILE A 288 -8.17 -0.86 -41.20
C ILE A 288 -6.78 -0.55 -41.81
N ALA A 289 -6.00 0.24 -41.06
CA ALA A 289 -4.53 0.22 -40.99
C ALA A 289 -4.10 0.86 -39.65
N ALA A 290 -2.96 0.61 -39.01
CA ALA A 290 -2.01 -0.51 -38.94
C ALA A 290 -1.24 -0.34 -37.61
N ARG A 291 -0.47 -1.36 -37.24
CA ARG A 291 0.18 -1.60 -35.95
C ARG A 291 1.51 -0.83 -35.82
N ALA A 292 1.74 -0.12 -34.71
CA ALA A 292 3.06 0.35 -34.30
C ALA A 292 3.45 -0.27 -32.93
N ASP A 293 4.73 -0.65 -32.81
CA ASP A 293 5.32 -1.32 -31.66
C ASP A 293 5.71 -0.36 -30.53
N ARG A 294 5.74 -0.91 -29.30
CA ARG A 294 5.95 -0.17 -28.05
C ARG A 294 7.42 -0.23 -27.59
N PRO A 295 7.98 0.84 -27.02
CA PRO A 295 9.07 0.72 -26.06
C PRO A 295 8.52 0.40 -24.65
N LYS A 296 9.18 -0.51 -23.93
CA LYS A 296 8.88 -0.82 -22.52
C LYS A 296 9.68 0.14 -21.62
N ALA A 297 9.03 0.74 -20.63
CA ALA A 297 9.70 1.52 -19.59
C ALA A 297 9.62 0.79 -18.24
N THR A 298 10.79 0.58 -17.64
CA THR A 298 11.01 0.09 -16.27
C THR A 298 11.44 1.29 -15.42
N GLY A 299 10.73 1.55 -14.32
CA GLY A 299 11.10 2.60 -13.36
C GLY A 299 10.80 2.16 -11.93
N ARG A 300 11.80 2.26 -11.05
CA ARG A 300 11.77 1.92 -9.62
C ARG A 300 11.64 3.23 -8.83
N TRP A 301 10.80 3.25 -7.79
CA TRP A 301 10.37 4.47 -7.10
C TRP A 301 11.04 4.61 -5.72
N PRO A 302 11.65 5.76 -5.36
CA PRO A 302 12.23 5.99 -4.03
C PRO A 302 11.23 6.66 -3.08
N ILE A 303 11.17 6.26 -1.80
CA ILE A 303 10.17 6.67 -0.78
C ILE A 303 10.71 7.80 0.11
N GLU A 304 9.98 8.92 0.22
CA GLU A 304 10.31 10.09 1.08
C GLU A 304 9.52 10.19 2.41
N ARG A 305 10.07 10.91 3.40
CA ARG A 305 9.64 10.93 4.82
C ARG A 305 8.37 11.74 5.13
N GLY A 306 8.05 12.82 4.41
CA GLY A 306 6.83 13.62 4.63
C GLY A 306 5.56 12.86 4.21
N HIS A 307 5.66 12.14 3.09
CA HIS A 307 4.65 11.20 2.64
C HIS A 307 4.46 10.03 3.59
N MET A 308 5.56 9.53 4.17
CA MET A 308 5.47 8.49 5.20
C MET A 308 4.68 9.00 6.41
N LYS A 309 4.84 10.26 6.83
CA LYS A 309 4.01 10.85 7.90
C LYS A 309 2.53 10.96 7.52
N ALA A 310 2.21 11.38 6.29
CA ALA A 310 0.82 11.46 5.82
C ALA A 310 0.17 10.07 5.66
N LEU A 311 0.92 9.09 5.17
CA LEU A 311 0.48 7.69 5.04
C LEU A 311 0.35 7.01 6.41
N VAL A 312 1.27 7.28 7.33
CA VAL A 312 1.18 6.82 8.73
C VAL A 312 0.01 7.48 9.43
N TRP A 313 -0.21 8.79 9.24
CA TRP A 313 -1.37 9.49 9.77
C TRP A 313 -2.69 8.94 9.20
N LYS A 314 -2.75 8.69 7.88
CA LYS A 314 -3.88 8.04 7.20
C LYS A 314 -4.14 6.66 7.81
N ASN A 315 -3.12 5.82 7.88
CA ASN A 315 -3.23 4.48 8.44
C ASN A 315 -3.61 4.53 9.93
N ALA A 316 -3.10 5.50 10.70
CA ALA A 316 -3.44 5.68 12.11
C ALA A 316 -4.89 6.13 12.32
N LEU A 317 -5.40 7.06 11.50
CA LEU A 317 -6.81 7.45 11.51
C LEU A 317 -7.72 6.28 11.12
N TRP A 318 -7.32 5.52 10.08
CA TRP A 318 -8.04 4.33 9.64
C TRP A 318 -8.08 3.26 10.73
N LEU A 319 -6.95 2.97 11.39
CA LEU A 319 -6.86 2.04 12.53
C LEU A 319 -7.68 2.53 13.73
N ARG A 320 -7.68 3.83 14.03
CA ARG A 320 -8.45 4.41 15.13
C ARG A 320 -9.96 4.30 14.90
N LYS A 321 -10.44 4.51 13.67
CA LYS A 321 -11.86 4.39 13.33
C LYS A 321 -12.30 2.92 13.20
N ASN A 322 -11.40 2.00 12.81
CA ASN A 322 -11.68 0.57 12.69
C ASN A 322 -11.28 -0.22 13.95
N LEU A 323 -12.00 0.03 15.06
CA LEU A 323 -11.73 -0.60 16.36
C LEU A 323 -11.68 -2.14 16.31
N THR A 324 -12.53 -2.76 15.48
CA THR A 324 -12.56 -4.22 15.29
C THR A 324 -11.25 -4.76 14.72
N VAL A 325 -10.68 -4.09 13.71
CA VAL A 325 -9.41 -4.49 13.09
C VAL A 325 -8.27 -4.33 14.10
N LEU A 326 -8.25 -3.22 14.84
CA LEU A 326 -7.28 -2.99 15.91
C LEU A 326 -7.37 -4.06 17.00
N ALA A 327 -8.57 -4.44 17.42
CA ALA A 327 -8.79 -5.47 18.43
C ALA A 327 -8.28 -6.84 17.96
N VAL A 328 -8.56 -7.24 16.71
CA VAL A 328 -8.07 -8.52 16.18
C VAL A 328 -6.55 -8.54 16.08
N VAL A 329 -5.94 -7.48 15.54
CA VAL A 329 -4.47 -7.40 15.36
C VAL A 329 -3.72 -7.39 16.70
N THR A 330 -4.31 -6.81 17.75
CA THR A 330 -3.68 -6.73 19.08
C THR A 330 -3.98 -7.93 19.97
N LEU A 331 -5.22 -8.44 19.99
CA LEU A 331 -5.62 -9.56 20.84
C LEU A 331 -5.14 -10.91 20.31
N LEU A 332 -5.12 -11.12 18.99
CA LEU A 332 -4.78 -12.42 18.42
C LEU A 332 -3.33 -12.86 18.80
N PRO A 333 -2.29 -12.03 18.69
CA PRO A 333 -0.95 -12.40 19.12
C PRO A 333 -0.86 -12.65 20.63
N VAL A 334 -1.55 -11.83 21.44
CA VAL A 334 -1.58 -11.99 22.90
C VAL A 334 -2.20 -13.34 23.28
N VAL A 335 -3.31 -13.72 22.64
CA VAL A 335 -3.95 -15.02 22.84
C VAL A 335 -3.02 -16.14 22.41
N MET A 336 -2.39 -16.04 21.23
CA MET A 336 -1.44 -17.05 20.76
C MET A 336 -0.26 -17.26 21.73
N VAL A 337 0.36 -16.18 22.21
CA VAL A 337 1.48 -16.24 23.17
C VAL A 337 1.00 -16.80 24.51
N SER A 338 -0.17 -16.39 24.99
CA SER A 338 -0.74 -16.89 26.24
C SER A 338 -1.01 -18.39 26.16
N VAL A 339 -1.59 -18.87 25.06
CA VAL A 339 -1.82 -20.30 24.81
C VAL A 339 -0.49 -21.06 24.73
N PHE A 340 0.52 -20.51 24.06
CA PHE A 340 1.84 -21.14 23.98
C PHE A 340 2.50 -21.26 25.37
N CYS A 341 2.46 -20.21 26.18
CA CYS A 341 3.01 -20.22 27.54
C CYS A 341 2.24 -21.19 28.46
N LEU A 342 0.92 -21.27 28.35
CA LEU A 342 0.11 -22.22 29.13
C LEU A 342 0.31 -23.67 28.67
N ALA A 343 0.49 -23.91 27.37
CA ALA A 343 0.62 -25.27 26.83
C ALA A 343 2.03 -25.86 27.02
N ILE A 344 3.09 -25.05 26.91
CA ILE A 344 4.49 -25.53 26.81
C ILE A 344 5.39 -24.92 27.90
N GLY A 345 4.98 -23.82 28.55
CA GLY A 345 5.82 -23.06 29.49
C GLY A 345 5.95 -23.63 30.90
N HIS A 346 5.28 -24.75 31.21
CA HIS A 346 5.43 -25.40 32.52
C HIS A 346 6.78 -26.14 32.59
N SER A 347 7.48 -25.99 33.72
CA SER A 347 8.67 -26.81 34.00
C SER A 347 8.23 -28.26 34.18
N PRO A 348 8.92 -29.26 33.59
CA PRO A 348 8.58 -30.66 33.83
C PRO A 348 8.89 -31.00 35.29
N PHE A 349 7.87 -31.38 36.06
CA PHE A 349 8.00 -31.91 37.41
C PHE A 349 7.95 -33.46 37.35
N ASP A 350 8.57 -34.16 38.31
CA ASP A 350 8.57 -35.63 38.47
C ASP A 350 9.24 -36.44 37.34
N LEU A 351 10.35 -35.93 36.79
CA LEU A 351 11.18 -36.73 35.89
C LEU A 351 11.90 -37.83 36.69
N THR A 352 11.45 -39.08 36.53
CA THR A 352 12.09 -40.25 37.14
C THR A 352 13.31 -40.69 36.34
N VAL A 353 14.48 -40.79 36.97
CA VAL A 353 15.76 -41.11 36.34
C VAL A 353 16.34 -42.38 36.97
N ALA A 354 16.78 -43.32 36.14
CA ALA A 354 17.50 -44.51 36.57
C ALA A 354 18.96 -44.16 36.88
N VAL A 355 19.50 -44.59 38.02
CA VAL A 355 20.87 -44.26 38.45
C VAL A 355 21.64 -45.55 38.73
N VAL A 356 22.82 -45.68 38.14
CA VAL A 356 23.78 -46.76 38.40
C VAL A 356 25.07 -46.12 38.89
N ASN A 357 25.36 -46.25 40.18
CA ASN A 357 26.60 -45.77 40.76
C ASN A 357 27.58 -46.94 40.95
N GLN A 358 28.57 -47.06 40.07
CA GLN A 358 29.57 -48.12 40.15
C GLN A 358 30.72 -47.80 41.13
N GLU A 359 30.79 -46.58 41.68
CA GLU A 359 31.81 -46.15 42.63
C GLU A 359 31.47 -46.60 44.06
N VAL A 360 30.23 -46.37 44.51
CA VAL A 360 29.76 -46.69 45.88
C VAL A 360 28.82 -47.92 45.90
N GLY A 361 28.43 -48.42 44.73
CA GLY A 361 27.48 -49.52 44.57
C GLY A 361 26.03 -49.11 44.84
N PHE A 362 25.15 -50.09 45.10
CA PHE A 362 23.71 -49.89 45.37
C PHE A 362 23.40 -49.16 46.70
N ARG A 363 24.41 -48.70 47.44
CA ARG A 363 24.17 -48.00 48.71
C ARG A 363 23.63 -46.61 48.42
N ASN A 364 22.48 -46.28 49.00
CA ASN A 364 21.94 -44.92 48.99
C ASN A 364 23.00 -43.97 49.57
N CYS A 365 23.45 -43.02 48.74
CA CYS A 365 24.27 -41.91 49.19
C CYS A 365 23.51 -41.17 50.30
N ASN A 366 24.04 -41.18 51.53
CA ASN A 366 23.40 -40.51 52.68
C ASN A 366 24.19 -39.27 53.13
N SER A 367 25.08 -38.78 52.27
CA SER A 367 26.09 -37.79 52.61
C SER A 367 25.59 -36.38 52.25
N THR A 368 25.48 -35.50 53.26
CA THR A 368 25.29 -34.06 53.05
C THR A 368 26.54 -33.46 52.41
N LEU A 369 26.34 -32.47 51.53
CA LEU A 369 27.38 -31.83 50.73
C LEU A 369 28.38 -31.05 51.61
N VAL A 370 29.43 -31.72 52.08
CA VAL A 370 30.56 -31.08 52.78
C VAL A 370 31.72 -30.93 51.80
N CYS A 371 32.26 -29.72 51.67
CA CYS A 371 33.45 -29.46 50.88
C CYS A 371 34.62 -30.32 51.41
N GLY A 372 35.09 -31.28 50.61
CA GLY A 372 36.15 -32.22 50.98
C GLY A 372 35.73 -33.69 51.15
N SER A 373 34.50 -34.07 50.80
CA SER A 373 34.13 -35.50 50.74
C SER A 373 34.87 -36.21 49.61
N GLU A 374 35.31 -37.45 49.87
CA GLU A 374 35.95 -38.31 48.87
C GLU A 374 34.95 -38.89 47.82
N GLU A 375 33.65 -38.59 47.96
CA GLU A 375 32.55 -39.15 47.18
C GLU A 375 31.83 -38.08 46.32
N ALA A 376 32.52 -37.56 45.30
CA ALA A 376 31.97 -36.59 44.35
C ALA A 376 30.75 -37.13 43.57
N SER A 377 30.65 -38.45 43.40
CA SER A 377 29.47 -39.10 42.78
C SER A 377 28.18 -38.83 43.55
N CYS A 378 28.24 -38.91 44.88
CA CYS A 378 27.07 -38.75 45.75
C CYS A 378 26.64 -37.28 45.84
N ALA A 379 27.61 -36.37 45.89
CA ALA A 379 27.38 -34.92 45.83
C ALA A 379 26.62 -34.52 44.54
N PHE A 380 27.02 -35.09 43.39
CA PHE A 380 26.37 -34.84 42.12
C PHE A 380 24.91 -35.36 42.09
N LEU A 381 24.65 -36.54 42.63
CA LEU A 381 23.30 -37.10 42.69
C LEU A 381 22.38 -36.31 43.64
N GLY A 382 22.89 -35.86 44.79
CA GLY A 382 22.15 -34.99 45.71
C GLY A 382 21.75 -33.65 45.07
N TYR A 383 22.66 -33.03 44.30
CA TYR A 383 22.36 -31.81 43.55
C TYR A 383 21.22 -32.02 42.52
N LEU A 384 21.16 -33.20 41.90
CA LEU A 384 20.10 -33.52 40.94
C LEU A 384 18.75 -33.78 41.62
N GLU A 385 18.75 -34.38 42.81
CA GLU A 385 17.54 -34.60 43.62
C GLU A 385 16.93 -33.27 44.10
N GLU A 386 17.76 -32.31 44.54
CA GLU A 386 17.31 -30.94 44.90
C GLU A 386 16.64 -30.19 43.73
N ARG A 387 16.97 -30.55 42.49
CA ARG A 387 16.38 -29.97 41.26
C ARG A 387 15.04 -30.59 40.87
N GLY A 388 14.52 -31.53 41.66
CA GLY A 388 13.21 -32.15 41.44
C GLY A 388 13.23 -33.40 40.56
N LEU A 389 14.38 -34.07 40.43
CA LEU A 389 14.50 -35.38 39.78
C LEU A 389 14.24 -36.50 40.79
N VAL A 390 13.42 -37.47 40.41
CA VAL A 390 13.14 -38.65 41.25
C VAL A 390 14.10 -39.77 40.86
N MET A 391 15.01 -40.15 41.76
CA MET A 391 16.05 -41.13 41.46
C MET A 391 15.58 -42.57 41.75
N ARG A 392 15.81 -43.48 40.82
CA ARG A 392 15.65 -44.94 41.01
C ARG A 392 17.00 -45.63 40.80
N TYR A 393 17.50 -46.27 41.84
CA TYR A 393 18.81 -46.92 41.81
C TYR A 393 18.72 -48.34 41.23
N PHE A 394 19.70 -48.71 40.40
CA PHE A 394 19.83 -50.03 39.78
C PHE A 394 21.23 -50.61 40.01
N GLU A 395 21.33 -51.93 40.10
CA GLU A 395 22.60 -52.63 40.33
C GLU A 395 23.44 -52.76 39.05
N SER A 396 22.79 -52.92 37.90
CA SER A 396 23.42 -53.13 36.60
C SER A 396 23.01 -52.04 35.60
N GLU A 397 23.96 -51.66 34.75
CA GLU A 397 23.72 -50.77 33.60
C GLU A 397 22.64 -51.33 32.66
N GLY A 398 22.61 -52.65 32.48
CA GLY A 398 21.62 -53.32 31.63
C GLY A 398 20.18 -53.14 32.14
N ASP A 399 19.97 -53.21 33.45
CA ASP A 399 18.64 -53.06 34.05
C ASP A 399 18.16 -51.60 34.01
N ALA A 400 19.08 -50.66 34.21
CA ALA A 400 18.79 -49.24 34.08
C ALA A 400 18.39 -48.87 32.65
N ILE A 401 19.13 -49.35 31.64
CA ILE A 401 18.79 -49.14 30.23
C ILE A 401 17.46 -49.85 29.89
N ALA A 402 17.22 -51.05 30.41
CA ALA A 402 15.96 -51.74 30.22
C ALA A 402 14.76 -50.99 30.83
N SER A 403 14.93 -50.33 31.98
CA SER A 403 13.90 -49.48 32.59
C SER A 403 13.57 -48.25 31.73
N VAL A 404 14.58 -47.66 31.08
CA VAL A 404 14.40 -46.56 30.12
C VAL A 404 13.65 -47.04 28.87
N MET A 405 14.04 -48.18 28.30
CA MET A 405 13.38 -48.77 27.12
C MET A 405 11.94 -49.23 27.40
N LYS A 406 11.62 -49.55 28.65
CA LYS A 406 10.24 -49.88 29.09
C LYS A 406 9.39 -48.63 29.36
N GLY A 407 9.97 -47.43 29.33
CA GLY A 407 9.29 -46.17 29.65
C GLY A 407 9.01 -45.97 31.15
N GLU A 408 9.65 -46.74 32.04
CA GLU A 408 9.49 -46.61 33.49
C GLU A 408 10.35 -45.48 34.08
N THR A 409 11.42 -45.10 33.37
CA THR A 409 12.30 -43.96 33.67
C THR A 409 12.62 -43.19 32.40
N TYR A 410 12.86 -41.88 32.50
CA TYR A 410 13.09 -41.00 31.35
C TYR A 410 14.52 -41.07 30.81
N ALA A 411 15.48 -41.38 31.67
CA ALA A 411 16.91 -41.44 31.36
C ALA A 411 17.59 -42.38 32.34
N SER A 412 18.73 -42.95 31.95
CA SER A 412 19.65 -43.60 32.86
C SER A 412 20.95 -42.81 32.96
N ILE A 413 21.47 -42.68 34.19
CA ILE A 413 22.73 -42.05 34.53
C ILE A 413 23.63 -43.15 35.07
N VAL A 414 24.77 -43.36 34.42
CA VAL A 414 25.77 -44.36 34.80
C VAL A 414 27.05 -43.64 35.19
N ILE A 415 27.41 -43.76 36.47
CA ILE A 415 28.65 -43.23 37.03
C ILE A 415 29.66 -44.38 37.08
N ARG A 416 30.80 -44.22 36.38
CA ARG A 416 31.85 -45.24 36.28
C ARG A 416 32.67 -45.35 37.57
N ARG A 417 33.41 -46.45 37.70
CA ARG A 417 34.33 -46.67 38.82
C ARG A 417 35.43 -45.60 38.86
N ASN A 418 35.82 -45.18 40.07
CA ASN A 418 36.83 -44.14 40.31
C ASN A 418 36.47 -42.77 39.71
N TYR A 419 35.18 -42.44 39.61
CA TYR A 419 34.70 -41.15 39.12
C TYR A 419 35.23 -39.99 39.96
N SER A 420 35.15 -40.07 41.28
CA SER A 420 35.56 -39.00 42.19
C SER A 420 37.06 -38.70 42.07
N ARG A 421 37.89 -39.75 41.96
CA ARG A 421 39.33 -39.62 41.71
C ARG A 421 39.63 -39.06 40.32
N GLY A 422 38.98 -39.59 39.28
CA GLY A 422 39.16 -39.12 37.90
C GLY A 422 38.77 -37.65 37.74
N LEU A 423 37.68 -37.22 38.38
CA LEU A 423 37.22 -35.84 38.39
C LEU A 423 38.21 -34.92 39.13
N HIS A 424 38.75 -35.36 40.27
CA HIS A 424 39.75 -34.59 41.02
C HIS A 424 41.04 -34.38 40.22
N VAL A 425 41.58 -35.44 39.60
CA VAL A 425 42.78 -35.33 38.75
C VAL A 425 42.49 -34.44 37.53
N ARG A 426 41.31 -34.57 36.92
CA ARG A 426 40.90 -33.70 35.81
C ARG A 426 40.77 -32.22 36.20
N ALA A 427 40.31 -31.93 37.43
CA ALA A 427 40.14 -30.57 37.93
C ALA A 427 41.45 -29.88 38.34
N TYR A 428 42.39 -30.64 38.95
CA TYR A 428 43.60 -30.06 39.55
C TYR A 428 44.90 -30.41 38.80
N ASP A 429 44.97 -31.51 38.05
CA ASP A 429 46.19 -32.00 37.40
C ASP A 429 45.93 -32.46 35.95
N TRP A 430 45.64 -31.49 35.08
CA TRP A 430 45.18 -31.71 33.71
C TRP A 430 46.28 -32.07 32.70
N GLN A 431 47.56 -31.92 33.06
CA GLN A 431 48.69 -32.04 32.11
C GLN A 431 49.22 -33.48 31.92
N GLY A 432 48.76 -34.45 32.72
CA GLY A 432 49.27 -35.83 32.74
C GLY A 432 48.22 -36.95 32.60
N LEU A 433 46.98 -36.63 32.18
CA LEU A 433 45.85 -37.58 32.22
C LEU A 433 46.05 -38.79 31.31
N SER A 434 45.95 -40.00 31.89
CA SER A 434 45.85 -41.24 31.13
C SER A 434 44.46 -41.39 30.50
N VAL A 435 44.36 -42.09 29.36
CA VAL A 435 43.08 -42.35 28.67
C VAL A 435 42.08 -43.09 29.59
N SER A 436 42.59 -43.93 30.49
CA SER A 436 41.80 -44.62 31.52
C SER A 436 41.21 -43.70 32.58
N GLU A 437 41.93 -42.64 32.99
CA GLU A 437 41.44 -41.67 33.97
C GLU A 437 40.40 -40.72 33.35
N LEU A 438 40.59 -40.36 32.08
CA LEU A 438 39.59 -39.64 31.29
C LEU A 438 38.29 -40.43 31.19
N ALA A 439 38.37 -41.72 30.85
CA ALA A 439 37.21 -42.61 30.78
C ALA A 439 36.57 -42.89 32.15
N GLY A 440 37.32 -42.84 33.25
CA GLY A 440 36.79 -42.96 34.61
C GLY A 440 36.04 -41.71 35.09
N SER A 441 36.39 -40.53 34.56
CA SER A 441 35.81 -39.24 34.93
C SER A 441 34.52 -38.85 34.19
N SER A 442 34.00 -39.71 33.30
CA SER A 442 32.79 -39.44 32.53
C SER A 442 31.55 -40.04 33.18
N ILE A 443 30.44 -39.30 33.11
CA ILE A 443 29.10 -39.79 33.44
C ILE A 443 28.40 -40.08 32.12
N ASP A 444 27.97 -41.32 31.94
CA ASP A 444 27.24 -41.73 30.75
C ASP A 444 25.74 -41.55 31.00
N VAL A 445 25.07 -40.83 30.10
CA VAL A 445 23.63 -40.59 30.19
C VAL A 445 22.97 -41.21 28.97
N PHE A 446 22.15 -42.23 29.18
CA PHE A 446 21.37 -42.87 28.12
C PHE A 446 19.90 -42.44 28.20
N ARG A 447 19.33 -42.10 27.05
CA ARG A 447 17.92 -41.72 26.89
C ARG A 447 17.35 -42.44 25.69
N ASP A 448 16.16 -42.98 25.82
CA ASP A 448 15.43 -43.54 24.69
C ASP A 448 14.81 -42.40 23.87
N LEU A 449 15.25 -42.27 22.61
CA LEU A 449 14.82 -41.23 21.66
C LEU A 449 13.76 -41.75 20.69
N SER A 450 13.32 -42.99 20.85
CA SER A 450 12.43 -43.66 19.90
C SER A 450 10.96 -43.24 20.02
N SER A 451 10.55 -42.66 21.15
CA SER A 451 9.18 -42.19 21.37
C SER A 451 9.11 -40.67 21.66
N MET A 452 8.62 -39.93 20.66
CA MET A 452 7.96 -38.61 20.77
C MET A 452 8.81 -37.31 20.83
N PRO A 453 8.20 -36.14 20.48
CA PRO A 453 8.80 -35.07 19.70
C PRO A 453 9.25 -33.93 20.61
N LEU A 454 10.41 -34.07 21.23
CA LEU A 454 10.95 -33.10 22.18
C LEU A 454 12.40 -32.76 21.87
N GLU A 455 12.67 -32.33 20.63
CA GLU A 455 13.96 -31.74 20.25
C GLU A 455 14.26 -30.43 21.01
N LEU A 456 13.25 -29.73 21.53
CA LEU A 456 13.42 -28.43 22.20
C LEU A 456 13.75 -28.52 23.70
N SER A 457 13.28 -29.54 24.44
CA SER A 457 13.74 -29.77 25.82
C SER A 457 15.16 -30.33 25.86
N HIS A 458 15.58 -30.96 24.76
CA HIS A 458 16.92 -31.50 24.54
C HIS A 458 18.03 -30.46 24.71
N GLN A 459 17.84 -29.24 24.20
CA GLN A 459 18.82 -28.16 24.33
C GLN A 459 18.93 -27.63 25.76
N ARG A 460 17.82 -27.50 26.50
CA ARG A 460 17.86 -26.99 27.88
C ARG A 460 18.53 -27.94 28.85
N ILE A 461 18.26 -29.24 28.72
CA ILE A 461 18.90 -30.26 29.56
C ILE A 461 20.39 -30.38 29.23
N SER A 462 20.75 -30.42 27.94
CA SER A 462 22.16 -30.40 27.50
C SER A 462 22.91 -29.15 27.96
N LEU A 463 22.28 -27.98 27.89
CA LEU A 463 22.86 -26.72 28.38
C LEU A 463 23.00 -26.73 29.91
N SER A 464 22.05 -27.27 30.67
CA SER A 464 22.24 -27.40 32.13
C SER A 464 23.39 -28.35 32.51
N PHE A 465 23.67 -29.37 31.69
CA PHE A 465 24.81 -30.27 31.89
C PHE A 465 26.14 -29.69 31.36
N GLN A 466 26.11 -28.81 30.35
CA GLN A 466 27.32 -28.16 29.79
C GLN A 466 27.70 -26.83 30.45
N ILE A 467 26.77 -26.10 31.08
CA ILE A 467 27.03 -24.75 31.61
C ILE A 467 27.75 -24.78 32.98
N ASN A 468 27.98 -25.94 33.58
CA ASN A 468 28.70 -26.06 34.86
C ASN A 468 29.99 -26.91 34.78
N THR A 469 30.67 -26.90 33.64
CA THR A 469 32.08 -27.34 33.51
C THR A 469 33.00 -26.17 33.28
#